data_AF-A0A3S3RUX4-F1
#
_entry.id   AF-A0A3S3RUX4-F1
#
_cell.length_a   1.000
_cell.length_b   1.000
_cell.length_c   1.000
_cell.angle_alpha   90.00
_cell.angle_beta   90.00
_cell.angle_gamma   90.00
#
_symmetry.space_group_name_H-M   'P 1'
#
loop_
_entity.id
_entity.type
_entity.pdbx_description
1 polymer ?
#
loop_
_entity_poly.entity_id
_entity_poly.type
_entity_poly.pdbx_seq_one_letter_code
_entity_poly.pdbx_strand_id
1 'polypeptide(L)'
;MKKIMSAIAAVLALTAGNSVASGGGHWGYTGEGAPEHWGSLNPAYVLCDKGANQSPVDLTNFIEAEPEPIHFNYTGLVTEVAHNDYAIQAKYTAGSTIKVNGKIFTLKYINFHAPSEHMVNGGQVPIEVHFVHTDIDGNFAVIAVMYTLGNEHAELKKIWTADAC
;
A
#
# COMPACT_ATOMS: atom_id res chain seq x y z
N MET A 1 33.07 33.31 -63.72
CA MET A 1 33.80 33.90 -62.58
C MET A 1 32.83 34.28 -61.48
N LYS A 2 32.96 33.59 -60.32
CA LYS A 2 32.65 34.00 -58.93
C LYS A 2 32.12 32.80 -58.16
N LYS A 3 33.05 32.12 -57.50
CA LYS A 3 32.79 31.16 -56.43
C LYS A 3 32.22 31.95 -55.26
N ILE A 4 31.06 31.57 -54.73
CA ILE A 4 30.56 32.10 -53.47
C ILE A 4 30.51 30.92 -52.50
N MET A 5 31.57 30.84 -51.67
CA MET A 5 31.57 30.08 -50.43
C MET A 5 30.49 30.68 -49.53
N SER A 6 29.55 29.87 -49.05
CA SER A 6 28.69 30.24 -47.92
C SER A 6 28.97 29.27 -46.79
N ALA A 7 29.42 29.85 -45.68
CA ALA A 7 29.83 29.18 -44.46
C ALA A 7 28.63 28.47 -43.81
N ILE A 8 28.88 27.23 -43.38
CA ILE A 8 27.97 26.47 -42.53
C ILE A 8 28.04 27.08 -41.13
N ALA A 9 27.01 27.83 -40.74
CA ALA A 9 26.80 28.20 -39.35
C ALA A 9 26.15 27.01 -38.64
N ALA A 10 26.95 26.22 -37.93
CA ALA A 10 26.45 25.18 -37.04
C ALA A 10 25.83 25.85 -35.81
N VAL A 11 24.50 25.97 -35.80
CA VAL A 11 23.75 26.35 -34.60
C VAL A 11 23.74 25.13 -33.68
N LEU A 12 24.63 25.15 -32.67
CA LEU A 12 24.53 24.23 -31.54
C LEU A 12 23.27 24.61 -30.75
N ALA A 13 22.18 23.89 -30.99
CA ALA A 13 21.02 23.92 -30.11
C ALA A 13 21.44 23.26 -28.78
N LEU A 14 21.80 24.07 -27.79
CA LEU A 14 21.82 23.63 -26.40
C LEU A 14 20.37 23.40 -25.99
N THR A 15 19.86 22.18 -26.22
CA THR A 15 18.70 21.69 -25.47
C THR A 15 19.17 21.51 -24.04
N ALA A 16 18.96 22.54 -23.21
CA ALA A 16 18.94 22.35 -21.77
C ALA A 16 17.87 21.28 -21.52
N GLY A 17 18.33 20.07 -21.21
CA GLY A 17 17.46 19.03 -20.71
C GLY A 17 16.84 19.58 -19.44
N ASN A 18 15.56 19.92 -19.48
CA ASN A 18 14.77 20.04 -18.28
C ASN A 18 14.78 18.65 -17.66
N SER A 19 15.73 18.42 -16.74
CA SER A 19 15.59 17.40 -15.73
C SER A 19 14.31 17.77 -15.00
N VAL A 20 13.20 17.13 -15.37
CA VAL A 20 11.99 17.15 -14.56
C VAL A 20 12.41 16.43 -13.29
N ALA A 21 12.83 17.20 -12.29
CA ALA A 21 12.86 16.70 -10.94
C ALA A 21 11.47 16.11 -10.70
N SER A 22 11.41 14.81 -10.43
CA SER A 22 10.21 14.13 -9.95
C SER A 22 9.89 14.71 -8.57
N GLY A 23 9.46 15.97 -8.54
CA GLY A 23 8.94 16.68 -7.37
C GLY A 23 7.54 16.19 -7.09
N GLY A 24 7.39 14.87 -6.94
CA GLY A 24 6.17 14.30 -6.43
C GLY A 24 6.03 14.76 -5.00
N GLY A 25 4.96 15.47 -4.66
CA GLY A 25 4.70 15.91 -3.29
C GLY A 25 4.74 14.73 -2.32
N HIS A 26 5.27 14.95 -1.12
CA HIS A 26 5.28 13.93 -0.07
C HIS A 26 3.83 13.60 0.32
N TRP A 27 3.48 12.32 0.30
CA TRP A 27 2.16 11.87 0.71
C TRP A 27 2.10 11.70 2.23
N GLY A 28 0.90 11.76 2.79
CA GLY A 28 0.63 11.51 4.20
C GLY A 28 -0.87 11.42 4.45
N TYR A 29 -1.26 11.50 5.71
CA TYR A 29 -2.69 11.43 6.12
C TYR A 29 -3.31 12.79 6.46
N THR A 30 -2.53 13.88 6.40
CA THR A 30 -2.99 15.24 6.75
C THR A 30 -2.31 16.31 5.90
N GLY A 31 -2.89 17.52 5.89
CA GLY A 31 -2.34 18.69 5.19
C GLY A 31 -2.26 18.51 3.67
N GLU A 32 -1.28 19.15 3.04
CA GLU A 32 -1.07 19.09 1.58
C GLU A 32 -0.77 17.67 1.05
N GLY A 33 -0.35 16.77 1.93
CA GLY A 33 -0.09 15.36 1.58
C GLY A 33 -1.29 14.44 1.79
N ALA A 34 -2.45 14.95 2.22
CA ALA A 34 -3.61 14.14 2.62
C ALA A 34 -4.23 13.32 1.47
N PRO A 35 -5.03 12.28 1.79
CA PRO A 35 -5.58 11.35 0.80
C PRO A 35 -6.35 12.01 -0.35
N GLU A 36 -7.06 13.10 -0.09
CA GLU A 36 -7.77 13.91 -1.09
C GLU A 36 -6.86 14.55 -2.15
N HIS A 37 -5.55 14.57 -1.91
CA HIS A 37 -4.55 15.18 -2.78
C HIS A 37 -3.65 14.17 -3.47
N TRP A 38 -3.62 12.90 -3.04
CA TRP A 38 -2.64 11.89 -3.48
C TRP A 38 -2.50 11.78 -5.01
N GLY A 39 -3.61 11.75 -5.74
CA GLY A 39 -3.59 11.61 -7.20
C GLY A 39 -2.95 12.80 -7.94
N SER A 40 -2.86 13.96 -7.29
CA SER A 40 -2.23 15.17 -7.81
C SER A 40 -0.77 15.33 -7.38
N LEU A 41 -0.33 14.60 -6.34
CA LEU A 41 1.03 14.73 -5.81
C LEU A 41 2.08 14.26 -6.80
N ASN A 42 1.83 13.17 -7.51
CA ASN A 42 2.75 12.57 -8.47
C ASN A 42 1.95 11.95 -9.63
N PRO A 43 2.37 12.12 -10.91
CA PRO A 43 1.72 11.46 -12.04
C PRO A 43 1.58 9.93 -11.90
N ALA A 44 2.49 9.28 -11.17
CA ALA A 44 2.41 7.84 -10.89
C ALA A 44 1.24 7.46 -9.96
N TYR A 45 0.65 8.41 -9.24
CA TYR A 45 -0.44 8.19 -8.27
C TYR A 45 -1.82 8.50 -8.86
N VAL A 46 -1.94 8.71 -10.17
CA VAL A 46 -3.19 9.10 -10.83
C VAL A 46 -4.39 8.19 -10.49
N LEU A 47 -4.15 6.91 -10.20
CA LEU A 47 -5.19 5.96 -9.81
C LEU A 47 -5.83 6.30 -8.45
N CYS A 48 -5.14 6.99 -7.55
CA CYS A 48 -5.70 7.46 -6.29
C CYS A 48 -6.84 8.49 -6.48
N ASP A 49 -6.91 9.15 -7.65
CA ASP A 49 -7.98 10.09 -8.01
C ASP A 49 -8.92 9.49 -9.08
N LYS A 50 -8.37 8.78 -10.07
CA LYS A 50 -9.14 8.31 -11.24
C LYS A 50 -9.48 6.82 -11.23
N GLY A 51 -9.01 6.07 -10.25
CA GLY A 51 -9.28 4.63 -10.12
C GLY A 51 -10.75 4.35 -9.79
N ALA A 52 -11.34 3.37 -10.47
CA ALA A 52 -12.73 2.95 -10.21
C ALA A 52 -12.85 1.76 -9.22
N ASN A 53 -11.71 1.15 -8.87
CA ASN A 53 -11.62 -0.01 -7.99
C ASN A 53 -10.57 0.27 -6.91
N GLN A 54 -10.85 1.26 -6.06
CA GLN A 54 -9.98 1.63 -4.94
C GLN A 54 -10.47 1.00 -3.64
N SER A 55 -9.52 0.84 -2.72
CA SER A 55 -9.76 0.50 -1.32
C SER A 55 -9.31 1.68 -0.43
N PRO A 56 -9.83 1.79 0.79
CA PRO A 56 -10.86 0.96 1.41
C PRO A 56 -12.27 1.22 0.85
N VAL A 57 -13.25 0.43 1.30
CA VAL A 57 -14.68 0.61 0.99
C VAL A 57 -15.55 0.48 2.23
N ASP A 58 -16.77 1.02 2.17
CA ASP A 58 -17.83 0.67 3.09
C ASP A 58 -18.53 -0.62 2.63
N LEU A 59 -18.37 -1.68 3.42
CA LEU A 59 -18.94 -2.99 3.16
C LEU A 59 -20.45 -2.95 3.43
N THR A 60 -21.20 -2.86 2.34
CA THR A 60 -22.67 -2.78 2.30
C THR A 60 -23.20 -3.67 1.19
N ASN A 61 -24.52 -3.90 1.15
CA ASN A 61 -25.21 -4.59 0.05
C ASN A 61 -24.63 -5.98 -0.27
N PHE A 62 -24.35 -6.78 0.77
CA PHE A 62 -23.80 -8.12 0.61
C PHE A 62 -24.69 -9.01 -0.28
N ILE A 63 -24.04 -9.78 -1.13
CA ILE A 63 -24.67 -10.81 -1.95
C ILE A 63 -24.23 -12.16 -1.38
N GLU A 64 -25.19 -13.04 -1.11
CA GLU A 64 -24.89 -14.40 -0.69
C GLU A 64 -24.16 -15.15 -1.81
N ALA A 65 -23.03 -15.74 -1.46
CA ALA A 65 -22.21 -16.54 -2.34
C ALA A 65 -21.52 -17.64 -1.55
N GLU A 66 -21.09 -18.69 -2.23
CA GLU A 66 -20.30 -19.79 -1.66
C GLU A 66 -18.86 -19.73 -2.21
N PRO A 67 -18.01 -18.82 -1.69
CA PRO A 67 -16.63 -18.76 -2.13
C PRO A 67 -15.84 -19.99 -1.65
N GLU A 68 -14.86 -20.40 -2.45
CA GLU A 68 -13.87 -21.39 -2.03
C GLU A 68 -13.16 -20.90 -0.75
N PRO A 69 -13.00 -21.77 0.27
CA PRO A 69 -12.29 -21.39 1.49
C PRO A 69 -10.87 -20.93 1.21
N ILE A 70 -10.45 -19.86 1.90
CA ILE A 70 -9.04 -19.47 1.93
C ILE A 70 -8.29 -20.48 2.78
N HIS A 71 -7.27 -21.12 2.21
CA HIS A 71 -6.40 -22.02 2.99
C HIS A 71 -5.23 -21.25 3.56
N PHE A 72 -5.09 -21.28 4.88
CA PHE A 72 -3.99 -20.63 5.60
C PHE A 72 -2.94 -21.66 5.98
N ASN A 73 -1.67 -21.31 5.76
CA ASN A 73 -0.52 -22.05 6.25
C ASN A 73 0.47 -21.07 6.87
N TYR A 74 0.18 -20.62 8.09
CA TYR A 74 1.04 -19.70 8.83
C TYR A 74 1.89 -20.50 9.82
N THR A 75 3.19 -20.46 9.62
CA THR A 75 4.19 -21.24 10.37
C THR A 75 5.24 -20.37 11.03
N GLY A 76 5.22 -19.07 10.71
CA GLY A 76 6.23 -18.12 11.14
C GLY A 76 5.90 -17.37 12.42
N LEU A 77 6.73 -16.39 12.74
CA LEU A 77 6.58 -15.47 13.86
C LEU A 77 6.86 -14.03 13.40
N VAL A 78 6.31 -13.07 14.13
CA VAL A 78 6.74 -11.67 14.02
C VAL A 78 8.19 -11.57 14.50
N THR A 79 9.07 -10.98 13.70
CA THR A 79 10.50 -10.86 14.00
C THR A 79 10.91 -9.47 14.45
N GLU A 80 10.18 -8.44 14.00
CA GLU A 80 10.50 -7.04 14.21
C GLU A 80 9.21 -6.24 14.07
N VAL A 81 9.07 -5.21 14.88
CA VAL A 81 8.04 -4.18 14.73
C VAL A 81 8.76 -2.89 14.38
N ALA A 82 8.37 -2.31 13.25
CA ALA A 82 8.96 -1.11 12.71
C ALA A 82 7.90 -0.01 12.65
N HIS A 83 8.31 1.20 13.00
CA HIS A 83 7.49 2.40 12.89
C HIS A 83 7.99 3.16 11.68
N ASN A 84 7.15 3.35 10.68
CA ASN A 84 7.43 4.29 9.61
C ASN A 84 6.51 5.51 9.76
N ASP A 85 6.71 6.53 8.91
CA ASP A 85 5.96 7.80 8.98
C ASP A 85 4.44 7.63 8.79
N TYR A 86 3.98 6.43 8.44
CA TYR A 86 2.61 6.15 8.00
C TYR A 86 1.91 5.04 8.79
N ALA A 87 2.64 4.05 9.30
CA ALA A 87 2.08 2.90 9.98
C ALA A 87 3.08 2.20 10.89
N ILE A 88 2.55 1.45 11.85
CA ILE A 88 3.27 0.36 12.50
C ILE A 88 3.25 -0.82 11.52
N GLN A 89 4.41 -1.42 11.28
CA GLN A 89 4.57 -2.58 10.42
C GLN A 89 5.36 -3.68 11.15
N ALA A 90 4.75 -4.85 11.30
CA ALA A 90 5.40 -6.03 11.82
C ALA A 90 5.98 -6.86 10.65
N LYS A 91 7.29 -7.10 10.68
CA LYS A 91 7.96 -8.05 9.80
C LYS A 91 7.72 -9.47 10.28
N TYR A 92 7.62 -10.39 9.34
CA TYR A 92 7.28 -11.78 9.60
C TYR A 92 8.33 -12.72 9.00
N THR A 93 8.64 -13.82 9.68
CA THR A 93 9.54 -14.84 9.11
C THR A 93 8.95 -15.41 7.81
N ALA A 94 9.80 -15.61 6.79
CA ALA A 94 9.36 -16.14 5.51
C ALA A 94 8.72 -17.54 5.62
N GLY A 95 7.84 -17.87 4.66
CA GLY A 95 7.28 -19.22 4.49
C GLY A 95 5.79 -19.34 4.82
N SER A 96 5.19 -18.34 5.46
CA SER A 96 3.74 -18.33 5.70
C SER A 96 2.97 -17.93 4.45
N THR A 97 1.92 -18.68 4.13
CA THR A 97 1.16 -18.51 2.88
C THR A 97 -0.34 -18.57 3.08
N ILE A 98 -1.06 -18.00 2.12
CA ILE A 98 -2.47 -18.28 1.87
C ILE A 98 -2.64 -18.86 0.48
N LYS A 99 -3.69 -19.65 0.27
CA LYS A 99 -4.16 -20.09 -1.04
C LYS A 99 -5.55 -19.54 -1.32
N VAL A 100 -5.68 -18.79 -2.41
CA VAL A 100 -6.93 -18.17 -2.86
C VAL A 100 -7.14 -18.53 -4.33
N ASN A 101 -8.28 -19.13 -4.66
CA ASN A 101 -8.63 -19.52 -6.04
C ASN A 101 -7.51 -20.29 -6.77
N GLY A 102 -6.86 -21.24 -6.07
CA GLY A 102 -5.77 -22.03 -6.63
C GLY A 102 -4.38 -21.37 -6.60
N LYS A 103 -4.29 -20.06 -6.38
CA LYS A 103 -3.03 -19.31 -6.34
C LYS A 103 -2.46 -19.21 -4.93
N ILE A 104 -1.15 -19.29 -4.81
CA ILE A 104 -0.43 -19.18 -3.53
C ILE A 104 0.13 -17.77 -3.39
N PHE A 105 -0.16 -17.13 -2.27
CA PHE A 105 0.40 -15.85 -1.89
C PHE A 105 1.21 -15.99 -0.60
N THR A 106 2.43 -15.46 -0.59
CA THR A 106 3.34 -15.50 0.56
C THR A 106 3.23 -14.21 1.36
N LEU A 107 3.03 -14.34 2.68
CA LEU A 107 2.99 -13.21 3.61
C LEU A 107 4.30 -12.45 3.58
N LYS A 108 4.22 -11.12 3.45
CA LYS A 108 5.37 -10.21 3.42
C LYS A 108 5.52 -9.43 4.70
N TYR A 109 4.43 -8.81 5.15
CA TYR A 109 4.39 -8.01 6.37
C TYR A 109 2.96 -7.84 6.84
N ILE A 110 2.82 -7.35 8.06
CA ILE A 110 1.55 -7.00 8.69
C ILE A 110 1.61 -5.51 9.03
N ASN A 111 0.59 -4.73 8.72
CA ASN A 111 0.51 -3.32 9.12
C ASN A 111 -0.84 -2.99 9.77
N PHE A 112 -0.83 -1.91 10.55
CA PHE A 112 -1.92 -1.52 11.43
C PHE A 112 -2.44 -0.14 11.03
N HIS A 113 -3.76 0.01 11.03
CA HIS A 113 -4.47 1.26 10.78
C HIS A 113 -5.39 1.56 11.96
N ALA A 114 -5.44 2.83 12.35
CA ALA A 114 -6.32 3.33 13.41
C ALA A 114 -6.87 4.71 13.01
N PRO A 115 -8.20 4.88 12.84
CA PRO A 115 -9.25 3.85 12.93
C PRO A 115 -9.20 2.83 11.77
N SER A 116 -10.18 1.93 11.68
CA SER A 116 -10.32 1.04 10.52
C SER A 116 -10.47 1.81 9.22
N GLU A 117 -9.79 1.33 8.17
CA GLU A 117 -9.88 1.91 6.84
C GLU A 117 -11.22 1.50 6.20
N HIS A 118 -11.53 0.20 6.22
CA HIS A 118 -12.82 -0.31 5.80
C HIS A 118 -13.89 0.01 6.85
N MET A 119 -15.11 0.18 6.36
CA MET A 119 -16.32 0.35 7.18
C MET A 119 -17.25 -0.84 6.97
N VAL A 120 -18.13 -1.09 7.94
CA VAL A 120 -19.23 -2.05 7.80
C VAL A 120 -20.52 -1.32 8.11
N ASN A 121 -21.40 -1.19 7.11
CA ASN A 121 -22.64 -0.42 7.20
C ASN A 121 -22.40 1.01 7.74
N GLY A 122 -21.37 1.68 7.25
CA GLY A 122 -20.96 3.03 7.65
C GLY A 122 -20.27 3.11 9.03
N GLY A 123 -20.10 1.99 9.74
CA GLY A 123 -19.43 1.93 11.02
C GLY A 123 -17.92 1.66 10.89
N GLN A 124 -17.11 2.44 11.60
CA GLN A 124 -15.68 2.16 11.81
C GLN A 124 -15.45 1.42 13.12
N VAL A 125 -14.37 0.64 13.17
CA VAL A 125 -13.86 0.05 14.40
C VAL A 125 -12.50 0.68 14.76
N PRO A 126 -12.03 0.57 16.02
CA PRO A 126 -10.82 1.25 16.46
C PRO A 126 -9.54 0.87 15.70
N ILE A 127 -9.40 -0.39 15.29
CA ILE A 127 -8.19 -0.89 14.64
C ILE A 127 -8.54 -1.84 13.50
N GLU A 128 -7.83 -1.72 12.39
CA GLU A 128 -7.80 -2.69 11.31
C GLU A 128 -6.36 -3.14 11.05
N VAL A 129 -6.18 -4.45 10.88
CA VAL A 129 -4.88 -5.08 10.66
C VAL A 129 -4.86 -5.72 9.29
N HIS A 130 -3.89 -5.36 8.45
CA HIS A 130 -3.71 -5.91 7.12
C HIS A 130 -2.55 -6.91 7.12
N PHE A 131 -2.80 -8.10 6.60
CA PHE A 131 -1.79 -9.11 6.31
C PHE A 131 -1.54 -9.09 4.81
N VAL A 132 -0.40 -8.55 4.39
CA VAL A 132 -0.09 -8.28 2.99
C VAL A 132 0.71 -9.45 2.41
N HIS A 133 0.18 -10.06 1.35
CA HIS A 133 0.79 -11.19 0.67
C HIS A 133 1.07 -10.87 -0.79
N THR A 134 2.05 -11.55 -1.39
CA THR A 134 2.26 -11.53 -2.84
C THR A 134 2.41 -12.94 -3.43
N ASP A 135 1.97 -13.13 -4.66
CA ASP A 135 2.30 -14.33 -5.44
C ASP A 135 3.67 -14.18 -6.16
N ILE A 136 4.02 -15.16 -6.98
CA ILE A 136 5.29 -15.21 -7.72
C ILE A 136 5.35 -14.17 -8.87
N ASP A 137 4.19 -13.74 -9.36
CA ASP A 137 4.06 -12.75 -10.45
C ASP A 137 4.01 -11.31 -9.89
N GLY A 138 4.00 -11.15 -8.57
CA GLY A 138 3.94 -9.86 -7.89
C GLY A 138 2.52 -9.34 -7.65
N ASN A 139 1.48 -10.16 -7.86
CA ASN A 139 0.11 -9.78 -7.52
C ASN A 139 -0.08 -9.80 -6.00
N PHE A 140 -0.90 -8.88 -5.48
CA PHE A 140 -1.19 -8.77 -4.06
C PHE A 140 -2.45 -9.51 -3.65
N ALA A 141 -2.45 -10.03 -2.41
CA ALA A 141 -3.65 -10.42 -1.69
C ALA A 141 -3.54 -9.92 -0.23
N VAL A 142 -4.56 -9.21 0.24
CA VAL A 142 -4.58 -8.62 1.58
C VAL A 142 -5.72 -9.23 2.38
N ILE A 143 -5.43 -9.76 3.56
CA ILE A 143 -6.44 -10.15 4.55
C ILE A 143 -6.56 -9.00 5.54
N ALA A 144 -7.73 -8.38 5.63
CA ALA A 144 -8.03 -7.34 6.61
C ALA A 144 -8.80 -7.94 7.80
N VAL A 145 -8.34 -7.64 9.02
CA VAL A 145 -8.97 -8.08 10.27
C VAL A 145 -9.31 -6.85 11.10
N MET A 146 -10.61 -6.67 11.35
CA MET A 146 -11.17 -5.59 12.16
C MET A 146 -11.25 -5.98 13.63
N TYR A 147 -10.80 -5.10 14.53
CA TYR A 147 -10.83 -5.30 15.98
C TYR A 147 -11.79 -4.34 16.66
N THR A 148 -12.62 -4.87 17.56
CA THR A 148 -13.49 -4.07 18.44
C THR A 148 -12.88 -3.94 19.83
N LEU A 149 -13.36 -2.97 20.61
CA LEU A 149 -12.93 -2.82 22.00
C LEU A 149 -13.38 -4.02 22.83
N GLY A 150 -12.47 -4.53 23.67
CA GLY A 150 -12.72 -5.68 24.52
C GLY A 150 -11.55 -5.97 25.43
N ASN A 151 -11.40 -7.25 25.79
CA ASN A 151 -10.25 -7.72 26.58
C ASN A 151 -8.94 -7.58 25.81
N GLU A 152 -7.83 -7.48 26.53
CA GLU A 152 -6.49 -7.45 25.94
C GLU A 152 -6.25 -8.67 25.05
N HIS A 153 -5.83 -8.44 23.81
CA HIS A 153 -5.56 -9.51 22.85
C HIS A 153 -4.13 -10.04 23.03
N ALA A 154 -3.99 -11.29 23.47
CA ALA A 154 -2.70 -11.88 23.84
C ALA A 154 -1.62 -11.79 22.75
N GLU A 155 -1.97 -11.99 21.47
CA GLU A 155 -0.99 -11.89 20.37
C GLU A 155 -0.64 -10.44 20.00
N LEU A 156 -1.61 -9.51 19.99
CA LEU A 156 -1.34 -8.10 19.75
C LEU A 156 -0.48 -7.50 20.87
N LYS A 157 -0.70 -7.96 22.11
CA LYS A 157 0.14 -7.58 23.25
C LYS A 157 1.61 -7.86 22.96
N LYS A 158 1.95 -9.04 22.42
CA LYS A 158 3.35 -9.40 22.12
C LYS A 158 4.00 -8.42 21.16
N ILE A 159 3.23 -7.96 20.16
CA ILE A 159 3.67 -6.95 19.18
C ILE A 159 3.92 -5.61 19.88
N TRP A 160 2.97 -5.13 20.69
CA TRP A 160 3.10 -3.85 21.40
C TRP A 160 4.13 -3.86 22.53
N THR A 161 4.41 -5.02 23.14
CA THR A 161 5.47 -5.16 24.15
C THR A 161 6.86 -5.29 23.53
N ALA A 162 6.98 -5.73 22.28
CA ALA A 162 8.26 -5.70 21.56
C ALA A 162 8.71 -4.26 21.25
N ASP A 163 7.77 -3.31 21.28
CA ASP A 163 8.00 -1.86 21.19
C ASP A 163 8.22 -1.18 22.55
N ALA A 164 8.13 -1.91 23.66
CA ALA A 164 8.44 -1.35 24.98
C ALA A 164 9.97 -1.27 25.14
N CYS A 165 10.51 -0.06 24.96
CA CYS A 165 11.87 0.31 25.38
C CYS A 165 12.15 -0.09 26.83
#